data_AF-A0A9P6L4K6-F1
#
_entry.id   AF-A0A9P6L4K6-F1
#
_cell.length_a   1.000
_cell.length_b   1.000
_cell.length_c   1.000
_cell.angle_alpha   90.00
_cell.angle_beta   90.00
_cell.angle_gamma   90.00
#
_symmetry.space_group_name_H-M   'P 1'
#
loop_
_entity.id
_entity.type
_entity.pdbx_description
1 polymer ?
#
loop_
_entity_poly.entity_id
_entity_poly.type
_entity_poly.pdbx_seq_one_letter_code
_entity_poly.pdbx_strand_id
1 'polypeptide(L)'
;MSSLSFSQTLSDDLADYDVISENGSRSLESSIADLNTYDPSEELEVSPTRAILEPQPLQPAKDRFETARLTAAQIQDYVRNSLEESHSLPPIYGHGQVLVEKMGTVRIYVDGLFDGLGVAQSLQLRQAKLSFPQTHLIVGVFSDAERSQHSLLPLRPHVERCEIARHCRWVDEVVPDAPWALDEEYLKRYNIDYVAVEEGSTVDPTWDKTRLKGYDVLKGAGYVPLVLLS
;
A
#
# COMPACT_ATOMS: atom_id res chain seq x y z
N MET A 1 19.93 53.20 50.73
CA MET A 1 18.47 53.25 50.54
C MET A 1 18.13 54.59 49.90
N SER A 2 17.84 54.62 48.59
CA SER A 2 17.03 55.67 47.92
C SER A 2 17.18 55.60 46.39
N SER A 3 16.08 55.31 45.69
CA SER A 3 15.52 56.11 44.56
C SER A 3 14.23 55.42 44.05
N LEU A 4 13.10 56.15 44.01
CA LEU A 4 12.38 56.69 42.83
C LEU A 4 11.82 55.62 41.87
N SER A 5 10.68 55.72 41.20
CA SER A 5 9.45 56.52 41.22
C SER A 5 8.52 55.80 40.21
N PHE A 6 7.20 55.87 40.38
CA PHE A 6 6.23 55.33 39.42
C PHE A 6 6.41 55.92 38.01
N SER A 7 6.45 55.07 36.98
CA SER A 7 6.03 55.45 35.63
C SER A 7 5.26 54.29 35.00
N GLN A 8 3.98 54.52 34.73
CA GLN A 8 3.15 53.71 33.87
C GLN A 8 3.69 53.82 32.44
N THR A 9 3.98 52.69 31.80
CA THR A 9 3.84 52.52 30.36
C THR A 9 3.31 51.11 30.12
N LEU A 10 1.98 51.01 30.02
CA LEU A 10 1.32 50.00 29.22
C LEU A 10 1.76 50.25 27.77
N SER A 11 2.75 49.51 27.27
CA SER A 11 2.99 49.40 25.84
C SER A 11 2.76 47.95 25.42
N ASP A 12 1.51 47.78 25.05
CA ASP A 12 0.94 46.86 24.10
C ASP A 12 1.90 46.41 22.97
N ASP A 13 2.71 45.38 23.22
CA ASP A 13 3.55 44.70 22.21
C ASP A 13 3.01 43.29 21.90
N LEU A 14 1.68 43.15 21.84
CA LEU A 14 1.01 41.91 21.39
C LEU A 14 0.45 41.99 19.96
N ALA A 15 0.68 43.11 19.26
CA ALA A 15 0.17 43.35 17.91
C ALA A 15 1.03 42.76 16.78
N ASP A 16 2.23 42.23 17.07
CA ASP A 16 3.18 41.76 16.04
C ASP A 16 3.06 40.26 15.70
N TYR A 17 2.05 39.55 16.23
CA TYR A 17 1.65 38.27 15.66
C TYR A 17 0.64 38.51 14.54
N ASP A 18 1.14 38.98 13.39
CA ASP A 18 0.44 38.82 12.12
C ASP A 18 0.29 37.31 11.87
N VAL A 19 -0.82 36.76 12.35
CA VAL A 19 -1.33 35.46 11.92
C VAL A 19 -1.62 35.62 10.44
N ILE A 20 -0.67 35.16 9.62
CA ILE A 20 -0.84 35.04 8.17
C ILE A 20 -1.92 33.99 7.96
N SER A 21 -3.18 34.40 8.04
CA SER A 21 -4.32 33.61 7.63
C SER A 21 -4.32 33.63 6.09
N GLU A 22 -3.41 32.88 5.48
CA GLU A 22 -3.55 32.55 4.07
C GLU A 22 -4.87 31.80 3.90
N ASN A 23 -5.80 32.38 3.13
CA ASN A 23 -7.05 31.74 2.74
C ASN A 23 -6.74 30.43 1.98
N GLY A 24 -6.63 29.33 2.72
CA GLY A 24 -6.36 27.99 2.17
C GLY A 24 -5.61 27.05 3.12
N SER A 25 -5.00 27.55 4.20
CA SER A 25 -4.32 26.68 5.16
C SER A 25 -5.34 26.00 6.09
N ARG A 26 -5.51 24.68 5.92
CA ARG A 26 -6.10 23.84 6.98
C ARG A 26 -5.26 24.07 8.24
N SER A 27 -5.92 24.44 9.35
CA SER A 27 -5.27 24.63 10.65
C SER A 27 -4.36 23.44 10.97
N LEU A 28 -3.13 23.74 11.41
CA LEU A 28 -2.16 22.74 11.89
C LEU A 28 -2.56 22.13 13.24
N GLU A 29 -3.70 22.57 13.81
CA GLU A 29 -4.23 22.06 15.06
C GLU A 29 -4.79 20.64 14.87
N SER A 30 -3.89 19.67 15.09
CA SER A 30 -4.13 18.28 15.45
C SER A 30 -4.60 17.31 14.35
N SER A 31 -3.65 16.87 13.51
CA SER A 31 -3.78 15.75 12.57
C SER A 31 -4.17 14.39 13.19
N ILE A 32 -4.19 14.28 14.54
CA ILE A 32 -4.55 13.04 15.25
C ILE A 32 -6.03 12.99 15.63
N ALA A 33 -6.75 14.12 15.66
CA ALA A 33 -8.16 14.15 16.05
C ALA A 33 -9.02 13.31 15.09
N ASP A 34 -8.61 13.28 13.82
CA ASP A 34 -9.24 12.47 12.80
C ASP A 34 -9.02 10.95 13.01
N LEU A 35 -8.04 10.50 13.81
CA LEU A 35 -7.73 9.06 14.01
C LEU A 35 -8.75 8.33 14.90
N ASN A 36 -9.61 9.05 15.63
CA ASN A 36 -10.63 8.45 16.48
C ASN A 36 -11.97 8.35 15.74
N THR A 37 -12.23 7.18 15.14
CA THR A 37 -13.60 6.71 14.87
C THR A 37 -13.59 5.19 14.78
N TYR A 38 -13.48 4.55 15.94
CA TYR A 38 -14.02 3.21 16.10
C TYR A 38 -14.70 3.17 17.48
N ASP A 39 -15.96 3.60 17.50
CA ASP A 39 -16.88 3.27 18.58
C ASP A 39 -17.67 2.02 18.15
N PRO A 40 -17.50 0.86 18.82
CA PRO A 40 -18.23 -0.35 18.48
C PRO A 40 -19.74 -0.27 18.78
N SER A 41 -20.24 0.84 19.35
CA SER A 41 -21.64 1.02 19.74
C SER A 41 -22.47 1.94 18.84
N GLU A 42 -21.90 2.56 17.81
CA GLU A 42 -22.64 3.41 16.86
C GLU A 42 -23.01 2.63 15.58
N GLU A 43 -24.30 2.63 15.24
CA GLU A 43 -24.83 2.03 14.01
C GLU A 43 -24.26 2.72 12.76
N LEU A 44 -24.02 1.91 11.72
CA LEU A 44 -23.39 2.23 10.44
C LEU A 44 -23.96 3.49 9.72
N GLU A 45 -23.48 4.67 10.07
CA GLU A 45 -23.38 5.77 9.12
C GLU A 45 -22.00 5.73 8.47
N VAL A 46 -21.94 5.16 7.25
CA VAL A 46 -20.73 5.12 6.42
C VAL A 46 -20.38 6.56 6.03
N SER A 47 -19.60 7.23 6.87
CA SER A 47 -18.90 8.45 6.49
C SER A 47 -17.98 8.14 5.30
N PRO A 48 -17.96 8.99 4.26
CA PRO A 48 -17.20 8.72 3.05
C PRO A 48 -15.74 8.51 3.40
N THR A 49 -15.17 7.41 2.89
CA THR A 49 -13.78 6.98 3.02
C THR A 49 -12.86 8.18 3.17
N ARG A 50 -12.35 8.39 4.39
CA ARG A 50 -11.49 9.49 4.76
C ARG A 50 -10.40 9.64 3.70
N ALA A 51 -10.52 10.65 2.83
CA ALA A 51 -9.62 10.84 1.71
C ALA A 51 -8.25 11.26 2.26
N ILE A 52 -7.43 10.29 2.63
CA ILE A 52 -6.06 10.54 3.02
C ILE A 52 -5.39 11.12 1.77
N LEU A 53 -4.93 12.37 1.81
CA LEU A 53 -4.26 13.00 0.67
C LEU A 53 -2.86 12.43 0.52
N GLU A 54 -2.48 12.02 -0.69
CA GLU A 54 -1.09 11.65 -1.00
C GLU A 54 -0.27 12.93 -1.25
N PRO A 55 0.81 13.18 -0.50
CA PRO A 55 1.71 14.29 -0.80
C PRO A 55 2.34 14.17 -2.18
N GLN A 56 2.52 15.29 -2.88
CA GLN A 56 3.18 15.28 -4.18
C GLN A 56 4.65 14.86 -4.03
N PRO A 57 5.16 13.93 -4.87
CA PRO A 57 6.57 13.54 -4.84
C PRO A 57 7.49 14.73 -5.12
N LEU A 58 8.63 14.77 -4.43
CA LEU A 58 9.69 15.75 -4.68
C LEU A 58 10.25 15.60 -6.10
N GLN A 59 10.76 16.67 -6.70
CA GLN A 59 11.34 16.62 -8.05
C GLN A 59 12.48 15.59 -8.17
N PRO A 60 13.46 15.52 -7.24
CA PRO A 60 14.50 14.49 -7.31
C PRO A 60 13.96 13.05 -7.22
N ALA A 61 12.81 12.83 -6.58
CA ALA A 61 12.17 11.52 -6.54
C ALA A 61 11.55 11.17 -7.90
N LYS A 62 10.93 12.14 -8.58
CA LYS A 62 10.39 11.98 -9.93
C LYS A 62 11.49 11.68 -10.96
N ASP A 63 12.66 12.28 -10.78
CA ASP A 63 13.80 12.09 -11.69
C ASP A 63 14.46 10.71 -11.50
N ARG A 64 14.40 10.14 -10.28
CA ARG A 64 15.05 8.87 -9.92
C ARG A 64 14.14 7.65 -10.03
N PHE A 65 12.86 7.80 -9.72
CA PHE A 65 11.90 6.70 -9.63
C PHE A 65 10.74 6.97 -10.60
N GLU A 66 10.74 6.30 -11.76
CA GLU A 66 9.70 6.50 -12.78
C GLU A 66 8.29 6.26 -12.23
N THR A 67 8.14 5.20 -11.43
CA THR A 67 6.88 4.81 -10.79
C THR A 67 6.36 5.85 -9.78
N ALA A 68 7.21 6.75 -9.27
CA ALA A 68 6.76 7.87 -8.43
C ALA A 68 5.96 8.92 -9.21
N ARG A 69 6.11 8.99 -10.54
CA ARG A 69 5.38 9.94 -11.39
C ARG A 69 3.99 9.45 -11.77
N LEU A 70 3.70 8.16 -11.58
CA LEU A 70 2.48 7.54 -12.06
C LEU A 70 1.26 8.05 -11.28
N THR A 71 0.28 8.53 -12.04
CA THR A 71 -1.05 8.83 -11.52
C THR A 71 -1.87 7.56 -11.37
N ALA A 72 -2.92 7.58 -10.54
CA ALA A 72 -3.84 6.45 -10.40
C ALA A 72 -4.46 6.04 -11.75
N ALA A 73 -4.82 7.00 -12.60
CA ALA A 73 -5.37 6.73 -13.93
C ALA A 73 -4.37 5.97 -14.82
N GLN A 74 -3.10 6.38 -14.84
CA GLN A 74 -2.06 5.69 -15.61
C GLN A 74 -1.82 4.26 -15.10
N ILE A 75 -1.83 4.06 -13.77
CA ILE A 75 -1.69 2.73 -13.16
C ILE A 75 -2.87 1.84 -13.58
N GLN A 76 -4.10 2.36 -13.52
CA GLN A 76 -5.32 1.64 -13.89
C GLN A 76 -5.35 1.30 -15.38
N ASP A 77 -4.92 2.22 -16.24
CA ASP A 77 -4.85 1.97 -17.68
C ASP A 77 -3.81 0.89 -18.01
N TYR A 78 -2.63 0.92 -17.36
CA TYR A 78 -1.62 -0.12 -17.51
C TYR A 78 -2.15 -1.50 -17.06
N VAL A 79 -2.76 -1.55 -15.86
CA VAL A 79 -3.35 -2.79 -15.32
C VAL A 79 -4.41 -3.35 -16.24
N ARG A 80 -5.31 -2.50 -16.76
CA ARG A 80 -6.37 -2.91 -17.69
C ARG A 80 -5.77 -3.56 -18.94
N ASN A 81 -4.80 -2.90 -19.56
CA ASN A 81 -4.15 -3.41 -20.77
C ASN A 81 -3.41 -4.73 -20.50
N SER A 82 -2.69 -4.85 -19.37
CA SER A 82 -1.96 -6.07 -19.00
C SER A 82 -2.88 -7.27 -18.78
N LEU A 83 -4.04 -7.05 -18.17
CA LEU A 83 -5.07 -8.08 -18.00
C LEU A 83 -5.66 -8.49 -19.37
N GLU A 84 -5.96 -7.52 -20.24
CA GLU A 84 -6.47 -7.77 -21.60
C GLU A 84 -5.49 -8.57 -22.48
N GLU A 85 -4.20 -8.26 -22.43
CA GLU A 85 -3.17 -9.02 -23.15
C GLU A 85 -3.10 -10.49 -22.69
N SER A 86 -3.24 -10.70 -21.38
CA SER A 86 -3.27 -12.03 -20.75
C SER A 86 -4.52 -12.84 -21.13
N HIS A 87 -5.57 -12.20 -21.64
CA HIS A 87 -6.83 -12.82 -22.07
C HIS A 87 -6.85 -13.32 -23.52
N SER A 88 -5.75 -13.19 -24.27
CA SER A 88 -5.62 -13.74 -25.63
C SER A 88 -5.58 -15.28 -25.70
N LEU A 89 -5.67 -15.97 -24.55
CA LEU A 89 -5.86 -17.42 -24.42
C LEU A 89 -7.33 -17.74 -24.10
N PRO A 90 -7.91 -18.80 -24.72
CA PRO A 90 -9.32 -19.15 -24.51
C PRO A 90 -9.58 -19.48 -23.03
N PRO A 91 -10.75 -19.14 -22.47
CA PRO A 91 -11.05 -19.36 -21.07
C PRO A 91 -11.02 -20.87 -20.77
N ILE A 92 -10.00 -21.31 -20.04
CA ILE A 92 -9.95 -22.67 -19.50
C ILE A 92 -10.80 -22.67 -18.21
N TYR A 93 -11.80 -23.53 -18.22
CA TYR A 93 -12.82 -23.79 -17.21
C TYR A 93 -12.55 -23.30 -15.77
N GLY A 94 -13.54 -22.56 -15.24
CA GLY A 94 -14.02 -22.75 -13.88
C GLY A 94 -13.20 -22.10 -12.77
N HIS A 95 -13.20 -20.76 -12.73
CA HIS A 95 -13.27 -19.90 -11.53
C HIS A 95 -12.73 -18.48 -11.78
N GLY A 96 -12.06 -18.25 -12.91
CA GLY A 96 -11.67 -16.91 -13.36
C GLY A 96 -12.81 -16.19 -14.10
N GLN A 97 -13.89 -15.81 -13.40
CA GLN A 97 -14.66 -14.67 -13.89
C GLN A 97 -13.75 -13.45 -13.71
N VAL A 98 -13.35 -12.86 -14.83
CA VAL A 98 -12.61 -11.61 -14.91
C VAL A 98 -13.36 -10.56 -14.10
N LEU A 99 -12.84 -10.24 -12.90
CA LEU A 99 -13.44 -9.28 -11.97
C LEU A 99 -13.22 -7.82 -12.42
N VAL A 100 -13.04 -7.58 -13.71
CA VAL A 100 -13.02 -6.22 -14.28
C VAL A 100 -14.39 -5.55 -14.12
N GLU A 101 -15.46 -6.33 -13.95
CA GLU A 101 -16.83 -5.84 -13.70
C GLU A 101 -17.32 -6.05 -12.24
N LYS A 102 -16.43 -6.35 -11.28
CA LYS A 102 -16.85 -6.42 -9.87
C LYS A 102 -17.21 -5.00 -9.42
N MET A 103 -18.50 -4.72 -9.22
CA MET A 103 -18.99 -3.45 -8.64
C MET A 103 -18.64 -3.27 -7.15
N GLY A 104 -17.61 -3.96 -6.66
CA GLY A 104 -17.19 -3.94 -5.27
C GLY A 104 -15.68 -4.01 -5.12
N THR A 105 -15.23 -3.90 -3.88
CA THR A 105 -13.81 -3.86 -3.54
C THR A 105 -13.03 -5.05 -4.10
N VAL A 106 -11.99 -4.75 -4.88
CA VAL A 106 -11.04 -5.73 -5.40
C VAL A 106 -9.96 -5.98 -4.34
N ARG A 107 -9.74 -7.24 -3.98
CA ARG A 107 -8.75 -7.67 -2.99
C ARG A 107 -7.45 -8.06 -3.68
N ILE A 108 -6.43 -7.23 -3.53
CA ILE A 108 -5.10 -7.46 -4.10
C ILE A 108 -4.18 -7.98 -2.99
N TYR A 109 -3.36 -8.99 -3.32
CA TYR A 109 -2.34 -9.52 -2.45
C TYR A 109 -0.95 -9.21 -2.97
N VAL A 110 -0.09 -8.66 -2.11
CA VAL A 110 1.36 -8.53 -2.32
C VAL A 110 2.05 -9.24 -1.17
N ASP A 111 3.00 -10.12 -1.45
CA ASP A 111 3.83 -10.70 -0.41
C ASP A 111 5.28 -10.23 -0.50
N GLY A 112 6.02 -10.41 0.59
CA GLY A 112 7.42 -10.01 0.61
C GLY A 112 8.07 -10.15 1.97
N LEU A 113 9.35 -9.83 1.97
CA LEU A 113 10.18 -9.82 3.17
C LEU A 113 9.95 -8.57 4.02
N PHE A 114 9.92 -7.40 3.38
CA PHE A 114 9.79 -6.10 4.05
C PHE A 114 10.83 -5.86 5.17
N ASP A 115 12.05 -6.40 5.00
CA ASP A 115 13.21 -6.28 5.91
C ASP A 115 13.71 -4.84 6.13
N GLY A 116 13.15 -3.88 5.41
CA GLY A 116 13.41 -2.46 5.46
C GLY A 116 12.62 -1.85 4.33
N LEU A 117 11.39 -1.39 4.62
CA LEU A 117 10.46 -0.91 3.62
C LEU A 117 11.03 0.31 2.88
N GLY A 118 11.66 0.03 1.74
CA GLY A 118 12.31 1.02 0.90
C GLY A 118 11.34 1.71 -0.05
N VAL A 119 11.86 2.65 -0.83
CA VAL A 119 11.07 3.39 -1.83
C VAL A 119 10.46 2.46 -2.87
N ALA A 120 11.22 1.48 -3.38
CA ALA A 120 10.73 0.53 -4.38
C ALA A 120 9.52 -0.26 -3.87
N GLN A 121 9.62 -0.87 -2.68
CA GLN A 121 8.51 -1.60 -2.07
C GLN A 121 7.32 -0.68 -1.75
N SER A 122 7.57 0.54 -1.26
CA SER A 122 6.51 1.52 -1.00
C SER A 122 5.76 1.93 -2.27
N LEU A 123 6.48 2.10 -3.38
CA LEU A 123 5.89 2.42 -4.69
C LEU A 123 5.19 1.21 -5.32
N GLN A 124 5.67 -0.01 -5.08
CA GLN A 124 4.98 -1.23 -5.48
C GLN A 124 3.63 -1.37 -4.76
N LEU A 125 3.61 -1.20 -3.43
CA LEU A 125 2.38 -1.22 -2.63
C LEU A 125 1.43 -0.08 -3.03
N ARG A 126 1.97 1.10 -3.34
CA ARG A 126 1.20 2.21 -3.91
C ARG A 126 0.52 1.82 -5.21
N GLN A 127 1.27 1.23 -6.15
CA GLN A 127 0.73 0.81 -7.44
C GLN A 127 -0.39 -0.22 -7.24
N ALA A 128 -0.15 -1.25 -6.42
CA ALA A 128 -1.15 -2.26 -6.09
C ALA A 128 -2.44 -1.63 -5.51
N LYS A 129 -2.32 -0.70 -4.55
CA LYS A 129 -3.48 -0.03 -3.94
C LYS A 129 -4.27 0.81 -4.95
N LEU A 130 -3.60 1.38 -5.96
CA LEU A 130 -4.21 2.26 -6.97
C LEU A 130 -4.67 1.54 -8.25
N SER A 131 -4.40 0.23 -8.37
CA SER A 131 -4.72 -0.58 -9.57
C SER A 131 -6.20 -0.59 -9.94
N PHE A 132 -7.11 -0.43 -8.98
CA PHE A 132 -8.55 -0.34 -9.19
C PHE A 132 -9.14 0.87 -8.42
N PRO A 133 -10.34 1.34 -8.81
CA PRO A 133 -11.01 2.44 -8.10
C PRO A 133 -11.30 2.13 -6.63
N GLN A 134 -11.63 0.87 -6.32
CA GLN A 134 -11.88 0.40 -4.96
C GLN A 134 -11.04 -0.85 -4.69
N THR A 135 -9.94 -0.67 -3.98
CA THR A 135 -8.97 -1.73 -3.69
C THR A 135 -8.82 -1.95 -2.18
N HIS A 136 -8.75 -3.22 -1.77
CA HIS A 136 -8.28 -3.65 -0.45
C HIS A 136 -6.96 -4.40 -0.63
N LEU A 137 -5.86 -3.81 -0.16
CA LEU A 137 -4.52 -4.33 -0.27
C LEU A 137 -4.14 -5.15 0.97
N ILE A 138 -3.93 -6.44 0.73
CA ILE A 138 -3.45 -7.41 1.70
C ILE A 138 -1.94 -7.57 1.49
N VAL A 139 -1.17 -7.46 2.57
CA VAL A 139 0.28 -7.66 2.55
C VAL A 139 0.67 -8.90 3.35
N GLY A 140 1.18 -9.91 2.66
CA GLY A 140 1.72 -11.13 3.27
C GLY A 140 3.19 -10.97 3.65
N VAL A 141 3.53 -11.17 4.91
CA VAL A 141 4.91 -11.06 5.40
C VAL A 141 5.47 -12.45 5.64
N PHE A 142 6.58 -12.81 4.97
CA PHE A 142 7.20 -14.13 5.16
C PHE A 142 7.76 -14.28 6.57
N SER A 143 7.63 -15.46 7.16
CA SER A 143 8.18 -15.78 8.49
C SER A 143 9.71 -15.88 8.48
N ASP A 144 10.34 -15.78 9.65
CA ASP A 144 11.79 -15.98 9.79
C ASP A 144 12.19 -17.44 9.50
N ALA A 145 11.27 -18.39 9.72
CA ALA A 145 11.48 -19.81 9.44
C ALA A 145 11.48 -20.10 7.93
N GLU A 146 10.49 -19.58 7.19
CA GLU A 146 10.43 -19.68 5.73
C GLU A 146 11.73 -19.11 5.14
N ARG A 147 12.14 -17.92 5.60
CA ARG A 147 13.34 -17.25 5.11
C ARG A 147 14.64 -18.04 5.37
N SER A 148 14.77 -18.64 6.55
CA SER A 148 15.95 -19.44 6.91
C SER A 148 16.11 -20.67 6.01
N GLN A 149 14.99 -21.25 5.55
CA GLN A 149 15.01 -22.36 4.59
C GLN A 149 15.51 -21.92 3.20
N HIS A 150 15.33 -20.65 2.84
CA HIS A 150 15.76 -20.06 1.58
C HIS A 150 17.08 -19.26 1.67
N SER A 151 17.90 -19.52 2.70
CA SER A 151 19.27 -18.98 2.86
C SER A 151 19.40 -17.46 2.93
N LEU A 152 18.36 -16.77 3.42
CA LEU A 152 18.41 -15.33 3.65
C LEU A 152 18.34 -15.07 5.17
N LEU A 153 19.27 -14.31 5.75
CA LEU A 153 19.19 -13.93 7.17
C LEU A 153 18.40 -12.62 7.33
N PRO A 154 17.29 -12.58 8.08
CA PRO A 154 16.47 -11.38 8.17
C PRO A 154 17.27 -10.27 8.85
N LEU A 155 17.17 -9.06 8.30
CA LEU A 155 17.77 -7.89 8.95
C LEU A 155 16.98 -7.54 10.21
N ARG A 156 15.66 -7.77 10.17
CA ARG A 156 14.73 -7.46 11.25
C ARG A 156 13.85 -8.67 11.60
N PRO A 157 13.54 -8.90 12.90
CA PRO A 157 12.59 -9.93 13.31
C PRO A 157 11.25 -9.83 12.57
N HIS A 158 10.58 -10.96 12.34
CA HIS A 158 9.29 -11.02 11.66
C HIS A 158 8.24 -10.02 12.18
N VAL A 159 8.14 -9.88 13.51
CA VAL A 159 7.19 -8.95 14.15
C VAL A 159 7.45 -7.49 13.77
N GLU A 160 8.71 -7.06 13.66
CA GLU A 160 9.04 -5.70 13.25
C GLU A 160 8.67 -5.47 11.79
N ARG A 161 8.87 -6.48 10.93
CA ARG A 161 8.51 -6.40 9.50
C ARG A 161 7.00 -6.31 9.31
N CYS A 162 6.22 -7.03 10.12
CA CYS A 162 4.76 -6.92 10.17
C CYS A 162 4.32 -5.50 10.57
N GLU A 163 4.88 -4.94 11.64
CA GLU A 163 4.53 -3.57 12.07
C GLU A 163 4.97 -2.51 11.05
N ILE A 164 6.13 -2.67 10.41
CA ILE A 164 6.57 -1.78 9.33
C ILE A 164 5.57 -1.79 8.17
N ALA A 165 5.10 -2.98 7.75
CA ALA A 165 4.10 -3.11 6.70
C ALA A 165 2.77 -2.48 7.13
N ARG A 166 2.34 -2.68 8.38
CA ARG A 166 1.09 -2.13 8.94
C ARG A 166 1.08 -0.60 8.95
N HIS A 167 2.25 0.02 9.12
CA HIS A 167 2.42 1.47 9.08
C HIS A 167 2.63 2.03 7.67
N CYS A 168 2.72 1.18 6.65
CA CYS A 168 2.72 1.64 5.27
C CYS A 168 1.32 2.16 4.91
N ARG A 169 1.27 3.40 4.45
CA ARG A 169 0.05 4.12 4.06
C ARG A 169 -0.90 3.32 3.15
N TRP A 170 -0.36 2.47 2.29
CA TRP A 170 -1.13 1.80 1.23
C TRP A 170 -1.78 0.49 1.68
N VAL A 171 -1.35 -0.04 2.82
CA VAL A 171 -1.71 -1.38 3.31
C VAL A 171 -3.00 -1.29 4.12
N ASP A 172 -3.97 -2.15 3.81
CA ASP A 172 -5.21 -2.25 4.58
C ASP A 172 -5.17 -3.44 5.56
N GLU A 173 -4.52 -4.53 5.18
CA GLU A 173 -4.47 -5.78 5.95
C GLU A 173 -3.06 -6.38 5.89
N VAL A 174 -2.53 -6.80 7.04
CA VAL A 174 -1.24 -7.52 7.12
C VAL A 174 -1.51 -8.96 7.52
N VAL A 175 -0.97 -9.90 6.75
CA VAL A 175 -1.04 -11.34 7.02
C VAL A 175 0.36 -11.82 7.43
N PRO A 176 0.57 -12.19 8.70
CA PRO A 176 1.84 -12.77 9.14
C PRO A 176 2.02 -14.19 8.60
N ASP A 177 3.27 -14.66 8.60
CA ASP A 177 3.63 -16.04 8.26
C ASP A 177 3.11 -16.47 6.87
N ALA A 178 3.21 -15.55 5.91
CA ALA A 178 2.84 -15.83 4.53
C ALA A 178 3.68 -16.99 3.96
N PRO A 179 3.07 -17.90 3.18
CA PRO A 179 3.78 -19.02 2.60
C PRO A 179 4.70 -18.55 1.48
N TRP A 180 5.86 -19.20 1.33
CA TRP A 180 6.80 -18.85 0.26
C TRP A 180 6.25 -19.12 -1.16
N ALA A 181 5.49 -20.21 -1.29
CA ALA A 181 4.76 -20.60 -2.50
C ALA A 181 3.25 -20.58 -2.24
N LEU A 182 2.51 -19.88 -3.09
CA LEU A 182 1.06 -19.74 -2.97
C LEU A 182 0.33 -20.94 -3.57
N ASP A 183 -0.84 -21.24 -3.03
CA ASP A 183 -1.79 -22.23 -3.54
C ASP A 183 -3.21 -21.66 -3.59
N GLU A 184 -4.13 -22.40 -4.23
CA GLU A 184 -5.53 -21.96 -4.35
C GLU A 184 -6.26 -21.86 -3.01
N GLU A 185 -5.91 -22.70 -2.04
CA GLU A 185 -6.57 -22.73 -0.73
C GLU A 185 -6.28 -21.42 0.01
N TYR A 186 -5.05 -20.96 -0.04
CA TYR A 186 -4.62 -19.68 0.52
C TYR A 186 -5.36 -18.51 -0.13
N LEU A 187 -5.46 -18.48 -1.47
CA LEU A 187 -6.19 -17.43 -2.18
C LEU A 187 -7.68 -17.40 -1.81
N LYS A 188 -8.31 -18.58 -1.70
CA LYS A 188 -9.72 -18.71 -1.28
C LYS A 188 -9.91 -18.25 0.17
N ARG A 189 -8.99 -18.60 1.07
CA ARG A 189 -9.05 -18.26 2.50
C ARG A 189 -9.08 -16.76 2.76
N TYR A 190 -8.30 -15.99 2.01
CA TYR A 190 -8.21 -14.53 2.15
C TYR A 190 -9.06 -13.77 1.12
N ASN A 191 -9.86 -14.49 0.32
CA ASN A 191 -10.68 -13.95 -0.77
C ASN A 191 -9.85 -13.07 -1.72
N ILE A 192 -8.66 -13.54 -2.10
CA ILE A 192 -7.73 -12.80 -2.97
C ILE A 192 -8.24 -12.87 -4.41
N ASP A 193 -8.48 -11.70 -5.01
CA ASP A 193 -8.90 -11.57 -6.39
C ASP A 193 -7.68 -11.57 -7.33
N TYR A 194 -6.60 -10.85 -6.96
CA TYR A 194 -5.37 -10.79 -7.74
C TYR A 194 -4.12 -10.89 -6.84
N VAL A 195 -3.10 -11.59 -7.33
CA VAL A 195 -1.75 -11.56 -6.77
C VAL A 195 -0.90 -10.59 -7.59
N ALA A 196 -0.42 -9.53 -6.96
CA ALA A 196 0.38 -8.51 -7.60
C ALA A 196 1.85 -8.91 -7.65
N VAL A 197 2.45 -8.80 -8.83
CA VAL A 197 3.82 -9.21 -9.12
C VAL A 197 4.55 -8.11 -9.89
N GLU A 198 5.87 -8.03 -9.73
CA GLU A 198 6.70 -7.16 -10.56
C GLU A 198 6.82 -7.73 -11.97
N GLU A 199 6.86 -6.87 -12.98
CA GLU A 199 7.12 -7.27 -14.35
C GLU A 199 8.39 -8.13 -14.47
N GLY A 200 8.31 -9.25 -15.20
CA GLY A 200 9.42 -10.19 -15.34
C GLY A 200 9.66 -11.15 -14.16
N SER A 201 9.13 -10.88 -12.96
CA SER A 201 9.40 -11.72 -11.77
C SER A 201 8.94 -13.17 -11.89
N THR A 202 7.87 -13.44 -12.66
CA THR A 202 7.35 -14.80 -12.85
C THR A 202 8.11 -15.63 -13.89
N VAL A 203 9.10 -15.04 -14.59
CA VAL A 203 9.92 -15.71 -15.62
C VAL A 203 11.42 -15.59 -15.37
N ASP A 204 11.83 -14.83 -14.35
CA ASP A 204 13.22 -14.61 -14.01
C ASP A 204 13.84 -15.86 -13.34
N PRO A 205 14.86 -16.50 -13.96
CA PRO A 205 15.49 -17.69 -13.41
C PRO A 205 16.31 -17.44 -12.14
N THR A 206 16.55 -16.17 -11.78
CA THR A 206 17.22 -15.81 -10.52
C THR A 206 16.29 -15.94 -9.30
N TRP A 207 14.98 -16.02 -9.53
CA TRP A 207 14.00 -16.23 -8.46
C TRP A 207 14.00 -17.68 -7.97
N ASP A 208 13.58 -17.85 -6.71
CA ASP A 208 13.50 -19.17 -6.08
C ASP A 208 12.51 -20.09 -6.82
N LYS A 209 12.97 -21.30 -7.15
CA LYS A 209 12.20 -22.27 -7.95
C LYS A 209 10.90 -22.72 -7.27
N THR A 210 10.87 -22.76 -5.94
CA THR A 210 9.67 -23.15 -5.18
C THR A 210 8.59 -22.10 -5.35
N ARG A 211 8.99 -20.84 -5.34
CA ARG A 211 8.10 -19.69 -5.54
C ARG A 211 7.55 -19.62 -6.96
N LEU A 212 8.41 -19.82 -7.97
CA LEU A 212 7.98 -19.89 -9.38
C LEU A 212 6.95 -21.01 -9.60
N LYS A 213 7.15 -22.19 -8.99
CA LYS A 213 6.17 -23.28 -9.04
C LYS A 213 4.81 -22.90 -8.46
N GLY A 214 4.78 -22.12 -7.38
CA GLY A 214 3.52 -21.61 -6.82
C GLY A 214 2.75 -20.77 -7.84
N TYR A 215 3.44 -19.87 -8.55
CA TYR A 215 2.83 -19.09 -9.64
C TYR A 215 2.36 -19.96 -10.80
N ASP A 216 3.12 -21.00 -11.17
CA ASP A 216 2.72 -21.92 -12.24
C ASP A 216 1.45 -22.71 -11.86
N VAL A 217 1.32 -23.13 -10.59
CA VAL A 217 0.11 -23.79 -10.07
C VAL A 217 -1.08 -22.84 -10.16
N LEU A 218 -0.93 -21.59 -9.72
CA LEU A 218 -2.00 -20.59 -9.81
C LEU A 218 -2.41 -20.30 -11.26
N LYS A 219 -1.42 -20.13 -12.16
CA LYS A 219 -1.68 -19.97 -13.61
C LYS A 219 -2.44 -21.17 -14.18
N GLY A 220 -2.04 -22.39 -13.80
CA GLY A 220 -2.72 -23.63 -14.21
C GLY A 220 -4.16 -23.72 -13.71
N ALA A 221 -4.47 -23.11 -12.57
CA ALA A 221 -5.81 -22.99 -12.00
C ALA A 221 -6.63 -21.79 -12.56
N GLY A 222 -6.09 -21.07 -13.54
CA GLY A 222 -6.78 -19.95 -14.20
C GLY A 222 -6.62 -18.60 -13.51
N TYR A 223 -5.72 -18.45 -12.53
CA TYR A 223 -5.39 -17.16 -11.94
C TYR A 223 -4.46 -16.36 -12.85
N VAL A 224 -4.81 -15.10 -13.07
CA VAL A 224 -3.99 -14.14 -13.82
C VAL A 224 -3.26 -13.25 -12.81
N PRO A 225 -1.92 -13.19 -12.82
CA PRO A 225 -1.19 -12.28 -11.95
C PRO A 225 -1.42 -10.83 -12.38
N LEU A 226 -1.49 -9.92 -11.40
CA LEU A 226 -1.57 -8.49 -11.64
C LEU A 226 -0.14 -7.95 -11.78
N VAL A 227 0.28 -7.65 -13.01
CA VAL A 227 1.62 -7.14 -13.28
C VAL A 227 1.70 -5.65 -12.91
N LEU A 228 2.76 -5.26 -12.19
CA LEU A 228 3.05 -3.89 -11.82
C LEU A 228 4.31 -3.39 -12.56
N LEU A 229 4.36 -2.09 -12.86
CA LEU A 229 5.51 -1.44 -13.48
C LEU A 229 6.70 -1.42 -12.52
N SER A 230 7.88 -1.74 -13.04
CA SER A 230 9.18 -1.66 -12.35
C SER A 230 9.86 -0.31 -12.56
#